data_AF-U2MMD5-F1
#
_entry.id   AF-U2MMD5-F1
#
_cell.length_a   1.000
_cell.length_b   1.000
_cell.length_c   1.000
_cell.angle_alpha   90.00
_cell.angle_beta   90.00
_cell.angle_gamma   90.00
#
_symmetry.space_group_name_H-M   'P 1'
#
loop_
_entity.id
_entity.type
_entity.pdbx_description
1 polymer ?
#
loop_
_entity_poly.entity_id
_entity_poly.type
_entity_poly.pdbx_seq_one_letter_code
_entity_poly.pdbx_strand_id
1 'polypeptide(L)'
;MEKKTEQLQAAAEKAAQALQAASEKLEAAQKELAEKPEDEKLKKQVEGLTKGVAAAKQKLDAAQTALKEAEKANDGEDTGGEKIRLKVRNKTGRPTYYRAGLCFAQVDAEYEVMKDIADILLVDPWLVAQEVK
;
A
#
# COMPACT_ATOMS: atom_id res chain seq x y z
N MET A 1 10.35 -6.27 -9.52
CA MET A 1 9.18 -5.37 -9.32
C MET A 1 9.59 -3.94 -8.92
N GLU A 2 10.86 -3.73 -8.54
CA GLU A 2 11.42 -2.43 -8.11
C GLU A 2 11.25 -1.29 -9.13
N LYS A 3 11.33 -1.59 -10.43
CA LYS A 3 11.12 -0.58 -11.49
C LYS A 3 9.72 0.06 -11.48
N LYS A 4 8.69 -0.62 -10.94
CA LYS A 4 7.31 -0.11 -10.95
C LYS A 4 7.08 0.90 -9.82
N THR A 5 7.57 0.62 -8.62
CA THR A 5 7.51 1.53 -7.47
C THR A 5 8.38 2.76 -7.71
N GLU A 6 9.57 2.60 -8.28
CA GLU A 6 10.47 3.71 -8.64
C GLU A 6 9.83 4.65 -9.69
N GLN A 7 9.13 4.08 -10.69
CA GLN A 7 8.37 4.87 -11.66
C GLN A 7 7.20 5.64 -11.02
N LEU A 8 6.49 5.02 -10.07
CA LEU A 8 5.41 5.67 -9.33
C LEU A 8 5.96 6.80 -8.43
N GLN A 9 7.12 6.59 -7.83
CA GLN A 9 7.79 7.59 -6.99
C GLN A 9 8.22 8.79 -7.82
N ALA A 10 8.89 8.57 -8.95
CA ALA A 10 9.25 9.63 -9.88
C ALA A 10 8.02 10.38 -10.40
N ALA A 11 6.89 9.69 -10.64
CA ALA A 11 5.64 10.32 -11.07
C ALA A 11 5.02 11.18 -9.95
N ALA A 12 5.02 10.70 -8.71
CA ALA A 12 4.54 11.46 -7.55
C ALA A 12 5.41 12.70 -7.27
N GLU A 13 6.72 12.57 -7.38
CA GLU A 13 7.68 13.67 -7.20
C GLU A 13 7.51 14.74 -8.28
N LYS A 14 7.32 14.32 -9.54
CA LYS A 14 7.03 15.23 -10.65
C LYS A 14 5.69 15.94 -10.48
N ALA A 15 4.67 15.24 -9.95
CA ALA A 15 3.38 15.85 -9.61
C ALA A 15 3.50 16.85 -8.45
N ALA A 16 4.37 16.59 -7.47
CA ALA A 16 4.65 17.50 -6.36
C ALA A 16 5.31 18.80 -6.83
N GLN A 17 6.32 18.69 -7.68
CA GLN A 17 6.96 19.87 -8.29
C GLN A 17 5.97 20.68 -9.13
N ALA A 18 5.09 20.01 -9.89
CA ALA A 18 4.06 20.69 -10.67
C ALA A 18 3.03 21.42 -9.78
N LEU A 19 2.64 20.81 -8.65
CA LEU A 19 1.75 21.43 -7.66
C LEU A 19 2.41 22.64 -6.99
N GLN A 20 3.68 22.53 -6.63
CA GLN A 20 4.44 23.63 -6.03
C GLN A 20 4.53 24.81 -6.99
N ALA A 21 4.94 24.58 -8.24
CA ALA A 21 5.02 25.63 -9.26
C ALA A 21 3.66 26.29 -9.56
N ALA A 22 2.56 25.52 -9.52
CA ALA A 22 1.21 26.05 -9.65
C ALA A 22 0.78 26.88 -8.43
N SER A 23 1.20 26.47 -7.23
CA SER A 23 0.90 27.16 -5.98
C SER A 23 1.69 28.47 -5.87
N GLU A 24 2.97 28.50 -6.25
CA GLU A 24 3.77 29.72 -6.28
C GLU A 24 3.19 30.77 -7.24
N LYS A 25 2.72 30.34 -8.42
CA LYS A 25 2.02 31.23 -9.37
C LYS A 25 0.71 31.77 -8.81
N LEU A 26 -0.01 30.94 -8.06
CA LEU A 26 -1.24 31.35 -7.38
C LEU A 26 -0.97 32.34 -6.26
N GLU A 27 0.08 32.13 -5.46
CA GLU A 27 0.46 33.02 -4.36
C GLU A 27 0.92 34.39 -4.90
N ALA A 28 1.71 34.41 -5.98
CA ALA A 28 2.07 35.64 -6.67
C ALA A 28 0.82 36.39 -7.18
N ALA A 29 -0.11 35.68 -7.82
CA ALA A 29 -1.35 36.28 -8.30
C ALA A 29 -2.28 36.75 -7.17
N GLN A 30 -2.30 36.06 -6.02
CA GLN A 30 -3.05 36.48 -4.83
C GLN A 30 -2.44 37.73 -4.20
N LYS A 31 -1.11 37.83 -4.14
CA LYS A 31 -0.41 39.01 -3.64
C LYS A 31 -0.68 40.23 -4.52
N GLU A 32 -0.65 40.04 -5.83
CA GLU A 32 -0.95 41.09 -6.81
C GLU A 32 -2.43 41.51 -6.75
N LEU A 33 -3.34 40.56 -6.49
CA LEU A 33 -4.76 40.83 -6.24
C LEU A 33 -4.99 41.54 -4.90
N ALA A 34 -4.18 41.28 -3.87
CA ALA A 34 -4.24 41.98 -2.59
C ALA A 34 -3.81 43.46 -2.73
N GLU A 35 -2.86 43.75 -3.62
CA GLU A 35 -2.47 45.13 -3.97
C GLU A 35 -3.50 45.82 -4.89
N LYS A 36 -4.24 45.06 -5.70
CA LYS A 36 -5.24 45.57 -6.65
C LYS A 36 -6.56 44.78 -6.59
N PRO A 37 -7.33 44.89 -5.50
CA PRO A 37 -8.52 44.05 -5.28
C PRO A 37 -9.71 44.37 -6.21
N GLU A 38 -9.65 45.48 -6.94
CA GLU A 38 -10.68 45.91 -7.90
C GLU A 38 -10.47 45.31 -9.30
N ASP A 39 -9.32 44.68 -9.56
CA ASP A 39 -9.01 44.13 -10.88
C ASP A 39 -9.74 42.79 -11.11
N GLU A 40 -10.87 42.85 -11.82
CA GLU A 40 -11.70 41.68 -12.16
C GLU A 40 -10.96 40.62 -12.98
N LYS A 41 -9.96 41.03 -13.78
CA LYS A 41 -9.15 40.11 -14.58
C LYS A 41 -8.24 39.28 -13.67
N LEU A 42 -7.61 39.93 -12.68
CA LEU A 42 -6.82 39.25 -11.65
C LEU A 42 -7.66 38.31 -10.79
N LYS A 43 -8.88 38.70 -10.39
CA LYS A 43 -9.80 37.81 -9.65
C LYS A 43 -10.09 36.52 -10.42
N LYS A 44 -10.42 36.66 -11.71
CA LYS A 44 -10.71 35.51 -12.58
C LYS A 44 -9.48 34.62 -12.79
N GLN A 45 -8.28 35.22 -12.86
CA GLN A 45 -7.02 34.49 -12.97
C GLN A 45 -6.71 33.71 -11.68
N VAL A 46 -6.83 34.33 -10.51
CA VAL A 46 -6.63 33.68 -9.21
C VAL A 46 -7.61 32.52 -9.01
N GLU A 47 -8.88 32.70 -9.36
CA GLU A 47 -9.87 31.62 -9.27
C GLU A 47 -9.54 30.44 -10.20
N GLY A 48 -9.10 30.72 -11.43
CA GLY A 48 -8.63 29.71 -12.38
C GLY A 48 -7.39 28.96 -11.89
N LEU A 49 -6.42 29.67 -11.33
CA LEU A 49 -5.22 29.09 -10.72
C LEU A 49 -5.58 28.24 -9.49
N THR A 50 -6.56 28.66 -8.70
CA THR A 50 -7.01 27.94 -7.50
C THR A 50 -7.62 26.59 -7.87
N LYS A 51 -8.46 26.56 -8.91
CA LYS A 51 -9.00 25.32 -9.49
C LYS A 51 -7.88 24.43 -10.06
N GLY A 52 -6.88 25.03 -10.70
CA GLY A 52 -5.70 24.31 -11.21
C GLY A 52 -4.87 23.65 -10.11
N VAL A 53 -4.61 24.36 -9.01
CA VAL A 53 -3.90 23.84 -7.83
C VAL A 53 -4.69 22.72 -7.16
N ALA A 54 -6.01 22.88 -7.01
CA ALA A 54 -6.87 21.83 -6.46
C ALA A 54 -6.82 20.54 -7.31
N ALA A 55 -6.91 20.67 -8.64
CA ALA A 55 -6.81 19.53 -9.55
C ALA A 55 -5.42 18.86 -9.52
N ALA A 56 -4.34 19.65 -9.41
CA ALA A 56 -2.98 19.13 -9.27
C ALA A 56 -2.79 18.39 -7.93
N LYS A 57 -3.37 18.92 -6.84
CA LYS A 57 -3.34 18.29 -5.51
C LYS A 57 -4.08 16.95 -5.51
N GLN A 58 -5.23 16.87 -6.17
CA GLN A 58 -5.97 15.61 -6.30
C GLN A 58 -5.17 14.55 -7.09
N LYS A 59 -4.45 14.96 -8.15
CA LYS A 59 -3.57 14.06 -8.91
C LYS A 59 -2.38 13.57 -8.08
N LEU A 60 -1.79 14.45 -7.26
CA LEU A 60 -0.72 14.08 -6.33
C LEU A 60 -1.20 13.06 -5.31
N ASP A 61 -2.37 13.31 -4.70
CA ASP A 61 -2.98 12.41 -3.71
C ASP A 61 -3.27 11.02 -4.28
N ALA A 62 -3.81 10.97 -5.50
CA ALA A 62 -4.00 9.72 -6.23
C ALA A 62 -2.67 9.00 -6.52
N ALA A 63 -1.62 9.73 -6.92
CA ALA A 63 -0.30 9.16 -7.19
C ALA A 63 0.37 8.62 -5.91
N GLN A 64 0.25 9.34 -4.79
CA GLN A 64 0.75 8.89 -3.48
C GLN A 64 -0.02 7.69 -2.97
N THR A 65 -1.35 7.66 -3.14
CA THR A 65 -2.17 6.50 -2.79
C THR A 65 -1.77 5.27 -3.59
N ALA A 66 -1.62 5.41 -4.92
CA ALA A 66 -1.18 4.31 -5.77
C ALA A 66 0.24 3.83 -5.42
N LEU A 67 1.14 4.74 -5.02
CA LEU A 67 2.47 4.38 -4.54
C LEU A 67 2.39 3.57 -3.24
N LYS A 68 1.59 4.02 -2.27
CA LYS A 68 1.40 3.32 -0.99
C LYS A 68 0.73 1.96 -1.15
N GLU A 69 -0.22 1.84 -2.08
CA GLU A 69 -0.81 0.55 -2.44
C GLU A 69 0.20 -0.36 -3.15
N ALA A 70 1.05 0.19 -4.02
CA ALA A 70 2.12 -0.58 -4.67
C ALA A 70 3.20 -1.02 -3.67
N GLU A 71 3.53 -0.20 -2.67
CA GLU A 71 4.39 -0.60 -1.55
C GLU A 71 3.75 -1.73 -0.75
N LYS A 72 2.46 -1.60 -0.38
CA LYS A 72 1.71 -2.67 0.30
C LYS A 72 1.58 -3.95 -0.52
N ALA A 73 1.47 -3.84 -1.85
CA ALA A 73 1.41 -5.00 -2.74
C ALA A 73 2.79 -5.67 -2.92
N ASN A 74 3.87 -4.91 -2.80
CA ASN A 74 5.23 -5.45 -2.74
C ASN A 74 5.54 -6.07 -1.36
N ASP A 75 4.83 -5.62 -0.33
CA ASP A 75 4.72 -6.22 1.01
C ASP A 75 3.65 -7.33 1.08
N GLY A 76 3.41 -8.00 -0.05
CA GLY A 76 2.61 -9.20 -0.12
C GLY A 76 3.28 -10.40 0.58
N GLU A 77 3.75 -10.25 1.82
CA GLU A 77 3.87 -11.32 2.82
C GLU A 77 4.25 -10.81 4.23
N ASP A 78 3.78 -9.65 4.71
CA ASP A 78 3.85 -9.36 6.16
C ASP A 78 2.67 -8.48 6.61
N THR A 79 1.48 -9.07 6.59
CA THR A 79 0.53 -8.74 7.66
C THR A 79 1.28 -9.02 8.96
N GLY A 80 1.78 -7.97 9.61
CA GLY A 80 2.58 -7.97 10.85
C GLY A 80 1.86 -8.54 12.08
N GLY A 81 1.23 -9.69 11.90
CA GLY A 81 0.88 -10.63 12.94
C GLY A 81 2.08 -11.54 13.17
N GLU A 82 2.24 -11.95 14.42
CA GLU A 82 3.26 -12.90 14.85
C GLU A 82 3.24 -14.15 13.94
N LYS A 83 4.30 -14.32 13.14
CA LYS A 83 4.51 -15.53 12.34
C LYS A 83 5.02 -16.62 13.26
N ILE A 84 4.26 -17.70 13.34
CA ILE A 84 4.57 -18.87 14.16
C ILE A 84 5.13 -19.93 13.23
N ARG A 85 6.27 -20.51 13.62
CA ARG A 85 6.85 -21.67 12.96
C ARG A 85 6.24 -22.92 13.56
N LEU A 86 5.57 -23.70 12.72
CA LEU A 86 4.96 -24.96 13.10
C LEU A 86 5.63 -26.10 12.33
N LYS A 87 5.98 -27.17 13.05
CA LYS A 87 6.27 -28.47 12.46
C LYS A 87 4.97 -29.23 12.33
N VAL A 88 4.53 -29.48 11.10
CA VAL A 88 3.23 -30.09 10.80
C VAL A 88 3.40 -31.37 9.99
N ARG A 89 2.68 -32.42 10.38
CA ARG A 89 2.59 -33.70 9.67
C ARG A 89 1.13 -34.13 9.49
N ASN A 90 0.80 -34.63 8.30
CA ASN A 90 -0.48 -35.24 8.00
C ASN A 90 -0.56 -36.69 8.53
N LYS A 91 -1.63 -37.03 9.27
CA LYS A 91 -1.92 -38.39 9.76
C LYS A 91 -3.22 -39.01 9.21
N THR A 92 -3.82 -38.44 8.16
CA THR A 92 -5.04 -38.97 7.50
C THR A 92 -4.82 -40.31 6.79
N GLY A 93 -3.57 -40.76 6.61
CA GLY A 93 -3.22 -41.91 5.77
C GLY A 93 -3.20 -41.62 4.27
N ARG A 94 -3.58 -40.41 3.83
CA ARG A 94 -3.44 -39.94 2.45
C ARG A 94 -2.07 -39.28 2.25
N PRO A 95 -1.51 -39.29 1.02
CA PRO A 95 -0.20 -38.69 0.75
C PRO A 95 -0.20 -37.17 1.01
N THR A 96 -1.33 -36.51 0.78
CA THR A 96 -1.51 -35.08 0.98
C THR A 96 -2.82 -34.78 1.70
N TYR A 97 -2.81 -33.70 2.48
CA TYR A 97 -3.99 -33.14 3.13
C TYR A 97 -3.98 -31.62 3.01
N TYR A 98 -5.11 -31.04 2.61
CA TYR A 98 -5.23 -29.61 2.37
C TYR A 98 -6.02 -28.94 3.48
N ARG A 99 -5.45 -27.92 4.12
CA ARG A 99 -6.10 -27.14 5.16
C ARG A 99 -5.57 -25.71 5.19
N ALA A 100 -6.47 -24.74 5.37
CA ALA A 100 -6.12 -23.32 5.45
C ALA A 100 -5.26 -22.80 4.26
N GLY A 101 -5.50 -23.35 3.06
CA GLY A 101 -4.73 -23.00 1.85
C GLY A 101 -3.36 -23.68 1.71
N LEU A 102 -2.96 -24.50 2.69
CA LEU A 102 -1.68 -25.22 2.71
C LEU A 102 -1.86 -26.71 2.41
N CYS A 103 -0.79 -27.34 1.92
CA CYS A 103 -0.73 -28.77 1.61
C CYS A 103 0.29 -29.47 2.52
N PHE A 104 -0.19 -30.47 3.27
CA PHE A 104 0.59 -31.21 4.25
C PHE A 104 0.84 -32.64 3.80
N ALA A 105 2.10 -33.05 3.85
CA ALA A 105 2.54 -34.40 3.54
C ALA A 105 2.61 -35.28 4.80
N GLN A 106 2.79 -36.59 4.61
CA GLN A 106 2.95 -37.56 5.72
C GLN A 106 4.31 -37.46 6.45
N VAL A 107 5.19 -36.57 5.99
CA VAL A 107 6.46 -36.25 6.64
C VAL A 107 6.30 -34.99 7.49
N ASP A 108 7.14 -34.83 8.51
CA ASP A 108 7.20 -33.55 9.21
C ASP A 108 7.80 -32.50 8.28
N ALA A 109 7.09 -31.40 8.09
CA ALA A 109 7.59 -30.23 7.41
C ALA A 109 7.36 -28.99 8.27
N GLU A 110 8.27 -28.03 8.19
CA GLU A 110 8.16 -26.76 8.89
C GLU A 110 7.43 -25.74 7.99
N TYR A 111 6.45 -25.07 8.59
CA TYR A 111 5.64 -24.05 7.94
C TYR A 111 5.69 -22.79 8.79
N GLU A 112 5.98 -21.66 8.15
CA GLU A 112 5.85 -20.35 8.77
C GLU A 112 4.48 -19.78 8.39
N VAL A 113 3.61 -19.65 9.38
CA VAL A 113 2.21 -19.24 9.18
C VAL A 113 1.82 -18.17 10.18
N MET A 114 0.78 -17.40 9.88
CA MET A 114 0.21 -16.47 10.86
C MET A 114 -0.46 -17.22 12.02
N LYS A 115 -0.57 -16.55 13.18
CA LYS A 115 -1.16 -17.12 14.40
C LYS A 115 -2.58 -17.69 14.21
N ASP A 116 -3.43 -17.02 13.44
CA ASP A 116 -4.78 -17.49 13.13
C ASP A 116 -4.77 -18.83 12.38
N ILE A 117 -3.87 -18.99 11.43
CA ILE A 117 -3.63 -20.25 10.71
C ILE A 117 -3.01 -21.27 11.66
N ALA A 118 -2.05 -20.88 12.50
CA ALA A 118 -1.43 -21.77 13.47
C ALA A 118 -2.45 -22.38 14.43
N ASP A 119 -3.36 -21.56 14.98
CA ASP A 119 -4.45 -21.99 15.85
C ASP A 119 -5.36 -23.02 15.15
N ILE A 120 -5.66 -22.83 13.86
CA ILE A 120 -6.44 -23.79 13.05
C ILE A 120 -5.69 -25.12 12.92
N LEU A 121 -4.38 -25.09 12.66
CA LEU A 121 -3.58 -26.30 12.46
C LEU A 121 -3.35 -27.08 13.76
N LEU A 122 -3.22 -26.38 14.89
CA LEU A 122 -3.05 -26.98 16.22
C LEU A 122 -4.30 -27.74 16.70
N VAL A 123 -5.50 -27.28 16.34
CA VAL A 123 -6.76 -27.95 16.69
C VAL A 123 -7.19 -29.01 15.67
N ASP A 124 -6.52 -29.11 14.53
CA ASP A 124 -6.96 -29.99 13.44
C ASP A 124 -6.73 -31.47 13.80
N PRO A 125 -7.80 -32.29 13.84
CA PRO A 125 -7.70 -33.68 14.28
C PRO A 125 -6.92 -34.57 13.32
N TRP A 126 -6.65 -34.11 12.09
CA TRP A 126 -5.98 -34.84 11.02
C TRP A 126 -4.52 -34.44 10.83
N LEU A 127 -4.08 -33.42 11.55
CA LEU A 127 -2.70 -32.95 11.58
C LEU A 127 -2.06 -33.25 12.93
N VAL A 128 -0.74 -33.33 12.92
CA VAL A 128 0.12 -33.25 14.09
C VAL A 128 0.92 -31.98 13.91
N ALA A 129 0.50 -30.89 14.57
CA ALA A 129 1.18 -29.60 14.53
C ALA A 129 1.86 -29.34 15.88
N GLN A 130 3.10 -28.86 15.85
CA GLN A 130 3.88 -28.48 17.02
C GLN A 130 4.58 -27.15 16.76
N GLU A 131 4.50 -26.24 17.71
CA GLU A 131 5.26 -24.99 17.67
C GLU A 131 6.77 -25.25 17.83
N VAL A 132 7.54 -24.70 16.89
CA VAL A 132 9.00 -24.72 16.91
C VAL A 132 9.46 -23.32 17.33
N LYS A 133 10.15 -23.25 18.48
CA LYS A 133 10.77 -22.02 18.98
C LYS A 133 12.14 -21.80 18.37
#